data_AF-A0A1J4WGD2-F1
#
_entry.id   AF-A0A1J4WGD2-F1
#
_cell.length_a   1.000
_cell.length_b   1.000
_cell.length_c   1.000
_cell.angle_alpha   90.00
_cell.angle_beta   90.00
_cell.angle_gamma   90.00
#
_symmetry.space_group_name_H-M   'P 1'
#
loop_
_entity.id
_entity.type
_entity.pdbx_description
1 polymer ?
#
loop_
_entity_poly.entity_id
_entity_poly.type
_entity_poly.pdbx_seq_one_letter_code
_entity_poly.pdbx_strand_id
1 'polypeptide(L)'
;MKVIITKNYEEMSAKASRFVLAQIWRKPNSVLGLATGSTVIGMYQNLIEARKHSRADFSAIKSFNLDEYLGIDPKDKESYHAFMQKHLFDGINVKKQNHHVLNGNSENPDQECERYEQTIKQSGGIDLQILGLGQNSHIGFNEPGTGFEARTHVVELTESTRRANTKHFKNKRTPTHALTMGLSTIMDAKKILLVASGKKKASAVASAVEGRVNKEAPASLLQWHPDVTIILDEDAASGLKRDYASPFLFDHGDVEVLTENDLPKGKFITVISPHPDDASISLGAMISALAKRNRVHIIIMTTGYRSNVNGVKPEEVIKIREKEAREESKILGAKPVCLRAEFYDTKNYAIALKNDIVKLTKQFKRLRPDILFIPQQNDNHPTHMASREIGLSALDKYNPNQKEKISIYNYEGLWSLFSEKDFNTVFAFDDGIMKKKLKAISAQQSQIQRTRFDIAAKSLAQLRACVVPEQALVGYGAKAPKLGKYFELFKVT
;
A
#
# COMPACT_ATOMS: atom_id res chain seq x y z
N MET A 1 2.99 -7.20 12.63
CA MET A 1 3.71 -5.91 12.81
C MET A 1 4.66 -5.66 11.65
N LYS A 2 4.71 -4.42 11.14
CA LYS A 2 5.61 -3.94 10.07
C LYS A 2 6.42 -2.76 10.56
N VAL A 3 7.73 -2.74 10.33
CA VAL A 3 8.63 -1.62 10.69
C VAL A 3 9.15 -0.96 9.41
N ILE A 4 9.15 0.37 9.40
CA ILE A 4 9.55 1.23 8.29
C ILE A 4 10.54 2.25 8.85
N ILE A 5 11.83 2.07 8.60
CA ILE A 5 12.89 3.06 8.92
C ILE A 5 13.04 4.04 7.78
N THR A 6 12.92 5.33 8.07
CA THR A 6 13.07 6.47 7.16
C THR A 6 14.34 7.25 7.46
N LYS A 7 14.83 8.08 6.53
CA LYS A 7 16.08 8.80 6.74
C LYS A 7 15.99 9.80 7.89
N ASN A 8 14.90 10.54 7.99
CA ASN A 8 14.75 11.65 8.92
C ASN A 8 13.29 11.93 9.31
N TYR A 9 13.11 12.89 10.20
CA TYR A 9 11.81 13.32 10.71
C TYR A 9 10.82 13.73 9.61
N GLU A 10 11.29 14.46 8.60
CA GLU A 10 10.46 14.95 7.49
C GLU A 10 9.91 13.78 6.68
N GLU A 11 10.75 12.79 6.40
CA GLU A 11 10.39 11.62 5.63
C GLU A 11 9.49 10.66 6.39
N MET A 12 9.76 10.44 7.68
CA MET A 12 8.87 9.74 8.62
C MET A 12 7.48 10.40 8.61
N SER A 13 7.44 11.73 8.74
CA SER A 13 6.21 12.54 8.75
C SER A 13 5.43 12.43 7.44
N ALA A 14 6.11 12.54 6.30
CA ALA A 14 5.51 12.40 4.98
C ALA A 14 4.94 10.98 4.77
N LYS A 15 5.70 9.94 5.11
CA LYS A 15 5.25 8.54 4.99
C LYS A 15 4.04 8.28 5.90
N ALA A 16 4.09 8.72 7.16
CA ALA A 16 2.98 8.60 8.09
C ALA A 16 1.70 9.29 7.56
N SER A 17 1.84 10.50 6.98
CA SER A 17 0.68 11.21 6.41
C SER A 17 0.04 10.44 5.26
N ARG A 18 0.84 9.79 4.40
CA ARG A 18 0.34 8.95 3.29
C ARG A 18 -0.46 7.74 3.80
N PHE A 19 -0.08 7.14 4.93
CA PHE A 19 -0.86 6.07 5.56
C PHE A 19 -2.24 6.56 6.01
N VAL A 20 -2.29 7.74 6.66
CA VAL A 20 -3.56 8.34 7.10
C VAL A 20 -4.43 8.73 5.90
N LEU A 21 -3.84 9.34 4.87
CA LEU A 21 -4.56 9.68 3.64
C LEU A 21 -5.11 8.45 2.92
N ALA A 22 -4.34 7.36 2.83
CA ALA A 22 -4.80 6.11 2.24
C ALA A 22 -5.97 5.50 3.04
N GLN A 23 -5.96 5.62 4.36
CA GLN A 23 -7.07 5.17 5.22
C GLN A 23 -8.34 5.99 4.94
N ILE A 24 -8.23 7.31 4.90
CA ILE A 24 -9.37 8.20 4.60
C ILE A 24 -9.89 7.95 3.18
N TRP A 25 -9.01 7.76 2.20
CA TRP A 25 -9.43 7.48 0.83
C TRP A 25 -10.19 6.15 0.71
N ARG A 26 -9.73 5.10 1.41
CA ARG A 26 -10.41 3.79 1.43
C ARG A 26 -11.72 3.80 2.21
N LYS A 27 -11.79 4.62 3.26
CA LYS A 27 -12.98 4.76 4.11
C LYS A 27 -13.13 6.23 4.50
N PRO A 28 -13.88 7.03 3.70
CA PRO A 28 -14.03 8.48 3.93
C PRO A 28 -14.62 8.86 5.28
N ASN A 29 -15.44 7.98 5.87
CA ASN A 29 -15.99 8.12 7.21
C ASN A 29 -15.19 7.35 8.28
N SER A 30 -13.86 7.29 8.12
CA SER A 30 -12.97 6.61 9.08
C SER A 30 -13.04 7.23 10.47
N VAL A 31 -12.94 6.38 11.47
CA VAL A 31 -12.74 6.75 12.86
C VAL A 31 -11.25 6.67 13.17
N LEU A 32 -10.64 7.82 13.49
CA LEU A 32 -9.20 7.96 13.69
C LEU A 32 -8.87 8.19 15.16
N GLY A 33 -7.94 7.42 15.71
CA GLY A 33 -7.29 7.73 16.97
C GLY A 33 -6.10 8.67 16.74
N LEU A 34 -6.04 9.79 17.45
CA LEU A 34 -5.04 10.84 17.24
C LEU A 34 -4.13 11.01 18.46
N ALA A 35 -2.84 11.22 18.21
CA ALA A 35 -1.84 11.51 19.23
C ALA A 35 -1.48 13.00 19.26
N THR A 36 -0.88 13.44 20.36
CA THR A 36 -0.26 14.77 20.48
C THR A 36 1.26 14.66 20.55
N GLY A 37 1.94 15.78 20.79
CA GLY A 37 3.40 15.84 20.92
C GLY A 37 4.13 16.13 19.62
N SER A 38 5.44 16.42 19.74
CA SER A 38 6.24 16.95 18.63
C SER A 38 6.36 15.98 17.44
N THR A 39 6.33 14.67 17.68
CA THR A 39 6.56 13.66 16.64
C THR A 39 5.50 13.70 15.53
N VAL A 40 4.24 14.02 15.86
CA VAL A 40 3.12 13.99 14.91
C VAL A 40 2.90 15.32 14.16
N ILE A 41 3.55 16.41 14.58
CA ILE A 41 3.33 17.75 14.00
C ILE A 41 3.60 17.76 12.49
N GLY A 42 4.75 17.22 12.05
CA GLY A 42 5.08 17.14 10.63
C GLY A 42 4.07 16.32 9.84
N MET A 43 3.56 15.23 10.40
CA MET A 43 2.50 14.44 9.78
C MET A 43 1.22 15.29 9.60
N TYR A 44 0.79 16.02 10.63
CA TYR A 44 -0.40 16.88 10.55
C TYR A 44 -0.23 18.02 9.54
N GLN A 45 0.95 18.63 9.47
CA GLN A 45 1.24 19.64 8.44
C GLN A 45 1.06 19.09 7.02
N ASN A 46 1.52 17.86 6.76
CA ASN A 46 1.32 17.19 5.47
C ASN A 46 -0.17 16.89 5.18
N LEU A 47 -0.98 16.55 6.19
CA LEU A 47 -2.42 16.34 6.02
C LEU A 47 -3.17 17.64 5.69
N ILE A 48 -2.83 18.73 6.38
CA ILE A 48 -3.35 20.08 6.10
C ILE A 48 -3.01 20.47 4.67
N GLU A 49 -1.78 20.21 4.24
CA GLU A 49 -1.32 20.52 2.89
C GLU A 49 -2.07 19.73 1.81
N ALA A 50 -2.32 18.44 2.06
CA ALA A 50 -3.16 17.60 1.20
C ALA A 50 -4.59 18.16 1.08
N ARG A 51 -5.18 18.63 2.19
CA ARG A 51 -6.50 19.29 2.16
C ARG A 51 -6.48 20.58 1.35
N LYS A 52 -5.50 21.46 1.57
CA LYS A 52 -5.37 22.74 0.85
C LYS A 52 -5.30 22.54 -0.67
N HIS A 53 -4.67 21.46 -1.10
CA HIS A 53 -4.54 21.06 -2.51
C HIS A 53 -5.69 20.17 -3.01
N SER A 54 -6.81 20.07 -2.27
CA SER A 54 -7.98 19.25 -2.62
C SER A 54 -7.67 17.77 -2.88
N ARG A 55 -6.61 17.24 -2.25
CA ARG A 55 -6.19 15.82 -2.36
C ARG A 55 -6.86 14.93 -1.32
N ALA A 56 -7.52 15.52 -0.33
CA ALA A 56 -8.18 14.82 0.77
C ALA A 56 -9.36 15.63 1.33
N ASP A 57 -10.41 14.92 1.74
CA ASP A 57 -11.58 15.46 2.42
C ASP A 57 -11.72 14.82 3.81
N PHE A 58 -11.77 15.65 4.85
CA PHE A 58 -11.89 15.25 6.26
C PHE A 58 -13.30 15.52 6.81
N SER A 59 -14.25 15.94 5.99
CA SER A 59 -15.59 16.35 6.43
C SER A 59 -16.42 15.22 7.04
N ALA A 60 -16.11 13.96 6.69
CA ALA A 60 -16.84 12.77 7.11
C ALA A 60 -16.11 11.95 8.19
N ILE A 61 -14.84 12.25 8.51
CA ILE A 61 -14.12 11.50 9.54
C ILE A 61 -14.67 11.79 10.93
N LYS A 62 -14.40 10.88 11.86
CA LYS A 62 -14.47 11.11 13.30
C LYS A 62 -13.08 10.92 13.91
N SER A 63 -12.74 11.67 14.95
CA SER A 63 -11.46 11.50 15.64
C SER A 63 -11.61 11.40 17.15
N PHE A 64 -10.71 10.66 17.77
CA PHE A 64 -10.60 10.49 19.21
C PHE A 64 -9.14 10.67 19.64
N ASN A 65 -8.86 11.67 20.46
CA ASN A 65 -7.53 11.86 21.03
C ASN A 65 -7.21 10.87 22.15
N LEU A 66 -5.95 10.47 22.26
CA LEU A 66 -5.47 9.53 23.28
C LEU A 66 -5.69 10.02 24.70
N ASP A 67 -5.43 11.30 24.97
CA ASP A 67 -5.28 11.80 26.34
C ASP A 67 -5.62 13.30 26.46
N GLU A 68 -5.80 13.75 27.70
CA GLU A 68 -5.85 15.16 28.12
C GLU A 68 -5.43 15.29 29.59
N TYR A 69 -4.85 16.42 29.98
CA TYR A 69 -4.51 16.68 31.38
C TYR A 69 -5.74 16.87 32.25
N LEU A 70 -5.73 16.31 33.46
CA LEU A 70 -6.81 16.52 34.43
C LEU A 70 -6.67 17.91 35.08
N GLY A 71 -7.79 18.65 35.13
CA GLY A 71 -7.89 20.01 35.68
C GLY A 71 -7.37 21.11 34.75
N ILE A 72 -7.11 20.82 33.48
CA ILE A 72 -6.68 21.84 32.50
C ILE A 72 -7.88 22.45 31.77
N ASP A 73 -7.92 23.77 31.65
CA ASP A 73 -8.87 24.45 30.77
C ASP A 73 -8.60 24.06 29.30
N PRO A 74 -9.60 23.59 28.52
CA PRO A 74 -9.46 23.30 27.09
C PRO A 74 -9.01 24.51 26.23
N LYS A 75 -9.15 25.74 26.76
CA LYS A 75 -8.63 26.97 26.15
C LYS A 75 -7.20 27.29 26.58
N ASP A 76 -6.65 26.59 27.57
CA ASP A 76 -5.24 26.71 27.91
C ASP A 76 -4.41 26.26 26.71
N LYS A 77 -3.44 27.09 26.31
CA LYS A 77 -2.55 26.84 25.18
C LYS A 77 -1.73 25.55 25.33
N GLU A 78 -1.54 25.07 26.56
CA GLU A 78 -0.82 23.83 26.85
C GLU A 78 -1.76 22.61 26.96
N SER A 79 -3.08 22.79 26.81
CA SER A 79 -4.03 21.67 26.70
C SER A 79 -3.87 20.91 25.39
N TYR A 80 -4.17 19.62 25.40
CA TYR A 80 -4.18 18.81 24.19
C TYR A 80 -5.33 19.17 23.26
N HIS A 81 -6.44 19.69 23.79
CA HIS A 81 -7.47 20.34 23.00
C HIS A 81 -6.91 21.51 22.17
N ALA A 82 -6.21 22.47 22.80
CA ALA A 82 -5.60 23.60 22.09
C ALA A 82 -4.48 23.16 21.12
N PHE A 83 -3.69 22.16 21.49
CA PHE A 83 -2.68 21.55 20.61
C PHE A 83 -3.32 21.05 19.31
N MET A 84 -4.39 20.26 19.42
CA MET A 84 -5.04 19.68 18.25
C MET A 84 -5.74 20.72 17.39
N GLN A 85 -6.35 21.73 18.01
CA GLN A 85 -6.96 22.85 17.30
C GLN A 85 -5.92 23.53 16.39
N LYS A 86 -4.80 23.93 17.00
CA LYS A 86 -3.70 24.63 16.32
C LYS A 86 -3.01 23.78 15.25
N HIS A 87 -2.72 22.52 15.56
CA HIS A 87 -1.84 21.69 14.71
C HIS A 87 -2.57 20.87 13.66
N LEU A 88 -3.89 20.68 13.78
CA LEU A 88 -4.65 19.89 12.82
C LEU A 88 -6.03 20.50 12.49
N PHE A 89 -6.91 20.68 13.49
CA PHE A 89 -8.33 20.92 13.23
C PHE A 89 -8.60 22.26 12.54
N ASP A 90 -7.84 23.32 12.81
CA ASP A 90 -7.95 24.60 12.09
C ASP A 90 -7.54 24.48 10.60
N GLY A 91 -6.70 23.49 10.27
CA GLY A 91 -6.15 23.31 8.93
C GLY A 91 -6.94 22.35 8.03
N ILE A 92 -7.88 21.57 8.58
CA ILE A 92 -8.70 20.60 7.85
C ILE A 92 -10.19 20.94 7.97
N ASN A 93 -11.06 20.23 7.25
CA ASN A 93 -12.50 20.50 7.20
C ASN A 93 -13.34 19.50 8.03
N VAL A 94 -12.77 18.95 9.12
CA VAL A 94 -13.52 18.08 10.04
C VAL A 94 -14.59 18.87 10.79
N LYS A 95 -15.78 18.27 10.99
CA LYS A 95 -16.87 18.91 11.72
C LYS A 95 -16.61 18.92 13.22
N LYS A 96 -16.98 19.99 13.92
CA LYS A 96 -16.69 20.16 15.34
C LYS A 96 -17.20 19.01 16.22
N GLN A 97 -18.42 18.55 15.93
CA GLN A 97 -19.05 17.43 16.63
C GLN A 97 -18.38 16.06 16.39
N ASN A 98 -17.46 15.98 15.42
CA ASN A 98 -16.79 14.74 15.05
C ASN A 98 -15.36 14.62 15.58
N HIS A 99 -14.79 15.65 16.22
CA HIS A 99 -13.49 15.52 16.89
C HIS A 99 -13.66 15.51 18.41
N HIS A 100 -13.34 14.38 19.01
CA HIS A 100 -13.49 14.10 20.43
C HIS A 100 -12.13 14.16 21.12
N VAL A 101 -12.08 14.89 22.23
CA VAL A 101 -10.96 14.97 23.16
C VAL A 101 -11.55 14.73 24.56
N LEU A 102 -10.82 14.02 25.42
CA LEU A 102 -11.24 13.80 26.81
C LEU A 102 -11.42 15.15 27.52
N ASN A 103 -12.50 15.29 28.28
CA ASN A 103 -12.74 16.50 29.06
C ASN A 103 -11.93 16.50 30.35
N GLY A 104 -10.76 17.13 30.31
CA GLY A 104 -9.87 17.33 31.46
C GLY A 104 -10.51 18.05 32.65
N ASN A 105 -11.60 18.81 32.45
CA ASN A 105 -12.31 19.56 33.49
C ASN A 105 -13.61 18.89 33.95
N SER A 106 -13.80 17.60 33.68
CA SER A 106 -14.97 16.88 34.17
C SER A 106 -15.03 16.87 35.71
N GLU A 107 -16.20 17.17 36.28
CA GLU A 107 -16.44 17.04 37.72
C GLU A 107 -16.39 15.57 38.18
N ASN A 108 -16.64 14.63 37.26
CA ASN A 108 -16.49 13.20 37.47
C ASN A 108 -15.60 12.61 36.35
N PRO A 109 -14.27 12.52 36.56
CA PRO A 109 -13.33 12.04 35.57
C PRO A 109 -13.53 10.57 35.15
N ASP A 110 -13.97 9.71 36.08
CA ASP A 110 -14.24 8.30 35.78
C ASP A 110 -15.46 8.16 34.85
N GLN A 111 -16.51 8.93 35.12
CA GLN A 111 -17.68 8.98 34.22
C GLN A 111 -17.32 9.54 32.84
N GLU A 112 -16.40 10.49 32.76
CA GLU A 112 -15.89 10.98 31.47
C GLU A 112 -15.15 9.89 30.70
N CYS A 113 -14.37 9.05 31.38
CA CYS A 113 -13.69 7.90 30.76
C CYS A 113 -14.70 6.88 30.21
N GLU A 114 -15.74 6.55 30.98
CA GLU A 114 -16.81 5.66 30.54
C GLU A 114 -17.58 6.22 29.34
N ARG A 115 -17.93 7.51 29.37
CA ARG A 115 -18.59 8.20 28.26
C ARG A 115 -17.72 8.13 27.00
N TYR A 116 -16.41 8.31 27.15
CA TYR A 116 -15.47 8.29 26.02
C TYR A 116 -15.41 6.90 25.36
N GLU A 117 -15.29 5.83 26.15
CA GLU A 117 -15.36 4.44 25.68
C GLU A 117 -16.67 4.14 24.95
N GLN A 118 -17.80 4.55 25.51
CA GLN A 118 -19.11 4.38 24.89
C GLN A 118 -19.19 5.12 23.55
N THR A 119 -18.64 6.34 23.47
CA THR A 119 -18.64 7.16 22.24
C THR A 119 -17.80 6.51 21.14
N ILE A 120 -16.65 5.91 21.48
CA ILE A 120 -15.81 5.12 20.56
C ILE A 120 -16.61 3.92 20.03
N LYS A 121 -17.25 3.16 20.93
CA LYS A 121 -18.05 1.98 20.58
C LYS A 121 -19.22 2.34 19.66
N GLN A 122 -19.96 3.40 19.98
CA GLN A 122 -21.07 3.90 19.17
C GLN A 122 -20.62 4.42 17.80
N SER A 123 -19.36 4.83 17.68
CA SER A 123 -18.76 5.23 16.41
C SER A 123 -18.28 4.05 15.55
N GLY A 124 -18.41 2.81 16.04
CA GLY A 124 -18.01 1.58 15.33
C GLY A 124 -16.57 1.14 15.58
N GLY A 125 -15.95 1.65 16.64
CA GLY A 125 -14.55 1.40 17.00
C GLY A 125 -13.56 2.24 16.18
N ILE A 126 -12.30 2.27 16.62
CA ILE A 126 -11.22 3.00 15.94
C ILE A 126 -10.76 2.20 14.71
N ASP A 127 -10.79 2.80 13.52
CA ASP A 127 -10.28 2.14 12.30
C ASP A 127 -8.75 2.24 12.18
N LEU A 128 -8.18 3.38 12.59
CA LEU A 128 -6.73 3.60 12.61
C LEU A 128 -6.35 4.43 13.84
N GLN A 129 -5.57 3.85 14.74
CA GLN A 129 -5.00 4.52 15.91
C GLN A 129 -3.58 5.00 15.61
N ILE A 130 -3.37 6.32 15.65
CA ILE A 130 -2.04 6.92 15.54
C ILE A 130 -1.45 7.06 16.94
N LEU A 131 -0.19 6.65 17.10
CA LEU A 131 0.54 6.67 18.36
C LEU A 131 1.89 7.37 18.19
N GLY A 132 2.26 8.18 19.18
CA GLY A 132 3.66 8.50 19.46
C GLY A 132 4.25 7.47 20.43
N LEU A 133 5.57 7.54 20.69
CA LEU A 133 6.24 6.68 21.66
C LEU A 133 6.99 7.50 22.71
N GLY A 134 6.79 7.20 23.99
CA GLY A 134 7.55 7.75 25.13
C GLY A 134 9.01 7.29 25.17
N GLN A 135 9.89 7.99 25.89
CA GLN A 135 11.30 7.57 26.04
C GLN A 135 11.46 6.31 26.92
N ASN A 136 10.43 5.99 27.71
CA ASN A 136 10.29 4.79 28.53
C ASN A 136 9.27 3.80 27.91
N SER A 137 9.00 3.91 26.62
CA SER A 137 8.08 3.02 25.89
C SER A 137 6.58 3.15 26.28
N HIS A 138 6.16 4.25 26.91
CA HIS A 138 4.72 4.53 27.07
C HIS A 138 4.04 4.90 25.74
N ILE A 139 2.73 4.66 25.66
CA ILE A 139 1.83 5.14 24.60
C ILE A 139 0.62 5.80 25.25
N GLY A 140 0.23 6.99 24.78
CA GLY A 140 -0.61 7.89 25.58
C GLY A 140 0.06 8.20 26.92
N PHE A 141 -0.71 8.24 28.02
CA PHE A 141 -0.17 8.25 29.38
C PHE A 141 -0.15 6.86 30.06
N ASN A 142 -0.14 5.77 29.28
CA ASN A 142 0.03 4.41 29.82
C ASN A 142 1.51 4.17 30.15
N GLU A 143 1.90 4.50 31.38
CA GLU A 143 3.27 4.44 31.89
C GLU A 143 3.72 3.00 32.23
N PRO A 144 5.03 2.76 32.41
CA PRO A 144 5.54 1.48 32.92
C PRO A 144 4.80 1.03 34.18
N GLY A 145 4.22 -0.17 34.14
CA GLY A 145 3.40 -0.75 35.21
C GLY A 145 1.89 -0.74 34.94
N THR A 146 1.41 0.01 33.95
CA THR A 146 -0.01 -0.01 33.55
C THR A 146 -0.46 -1.42 33.13
N GLY A 147 -1.63 -1.84 33.61
CA GLY A 147 -2.24 -3.12 33.23
C GLY A 147 -2.62 -3.17 31.74
N PHE A 148 -2.45 -4.32 31.10
CA PHE A 148 -2.82 -4.49 29.68
C PHE A 148 -4.34 -4.47 29.47
N GLU A 149 -5.07 -4.86 30.50
CA GLU A 149 -6.53 -4.82 30.62
C GLU A 149 -7.09 -3.41 30.80
N ALA A 150 -6.23 -2.41 31.06
CA ALA A 150 -6.66 -1.04 31.33
C ALA A 150 -7.46 -0.49 30.14
N ARG A 151 -8.68 -0.01 30.44
CA ARG A 151 -9.50 0.82 29.55
C ARG A 151 -9.15 2.30 29.75
N THR A 152 -9.89 3.20 29.12
CA THR A 152 -9.75 4.65 29.37
C THR A 152 -9.88 4.92 30.88
N HIS A 153 -8.91 5.62 31.48
CA HIS A 153 -8.84 5.81 32.92
C HIS A 153 -8.09 7.11 33.29
N VAL A 154 -8.25 7.52 34.54
CA VAL A 154 -7.41 8.56 35.17
C VAL A 154 -6.09 7.94 35.59
N VAL A 155 -4.99 8.61 35.26
CA VAL A 155 -3.63 8.17 35.59
C VAL A 155 -2.86 9.27 36.32
N GLU A 156 -2.10 8.89 37.34
CA GLU A 156 -1.12 9.77 37.97
C GLU A 156 0.13 9.87 37.09
N LEU A 157 0.54 11.08 36.76
CA LEU A 157 1.70 11.33 35.91
C LEU A 157 2.99 11.12 36.71
N THR A 158 3.86 10.26 36.18
CA THR A 158 5.18 10.00 36.77
C THR A 158 6.01 11.27 36.90
N GLU A 159 6.93 11.30 37.87
CA GLU A 159 7.81 12.47 38.05
C GLU A 159 8.63 12.77 36.80
N SER A 160 9.10 11.74 36.08
CA SER A 160 9.85 11.90 34.83
C SER A 160 8.98 12.54 33.73
N THR A 161 7.72 12.13 33.58
CA THR A 161 6.78 12.74 32.64
C THR A 161 6.44 14.17 33.01
N ARG A 162 6.21 14.45 34.31
CA ARG A 162 6.02 15.82 34.80
C ARG A 162 7.22 16.70 34.49
N ARG A 163 8.45 16.25 34.79
CA ARG A 163 9.70 16.97 34.48
C ARG A 163 9.87 17.21 32.97
N ALA A 164 9.58 16.21 32.14
CA ALA A 164 9.63 16.35 30.68
C ALA A 164 8.65 17.40 30.15
N ASN A 165 7.50 17.54 30.82
CA ASN A 165 6.42 18.44 30.41
C ASN A 165 6.50 19.83 31.06
N THR A 166 7.20 20.01 32.19
CA THR A 166 7.35 21.30 32.89
C THR A 166 7.83 22.43 31.99
N LYS A 167 8.69 22.15 31.00
CA LYS A 167 9.16 23.14 30.02
C LYS A 167 8.01 23.80 29.22
N HIS A 168 6.90 23.09 29.04
CA HIS A 168 5.69 23.58 28.37
C HIS A 168 4.86 24.46 29.32
N PHE A 169 4.78 24.06 30.59
CA PHE A 169 3.96 24.75 31.60
C PHE A 169 4.61 26.00 32.22
N LYS A 170 5.89 26.30 31.93
CA LYS A 170 6.64 27.50 32.38
C LYS A 170 6.29 27.95 33.82
N ASN A 171 5.35 28.89 33.96
CA ASN A 171 4.96 29.54 35.21
C ASN A 171 3.72 28.93 35.89
N LYS A 172 3.17 27.84 35.36
CA LYS A 172 2.03 27.10 35.90
C LYS A 172 2.48 25.77 36.48
N ARG A 173 1.77 25.29 37.50
CA ARG A 173 2.01 23.95 38.05
C ARG A 173 1.67 22.91 36.97
N THR A 174 2.65 22.09 36.59
CA THR A 174 2.42 20.94 35.72
C THR A 174 1.35 20.04 36.36
N PRO A 175 0.29 19.65 35.63
CA PRO A 175 -0.73 18.74 36.12
C PRO A 175 -0.11 17.47 36.74
N THR A 176 -0.75 16.94 37.78
CA THR A 176 -0.33 15.70 38.44
C THR A 176 -1.04 14.47 37.88
N HIS A 177 -2.16 14.66 37.20
CA HIS A 177 -2.99 13.58 36.64
C HIS A 177 -3.38 13.89 35.20
N ALA A 178 -3.77 12.86 34.47
CA ALA A 178 -4.34 12.94 33.14
C ALA A 178 -5.44 11.90 32.97
N LEU A 179 -6.30 12.09 31.97
CA LEU A 179 -7.16 11.04 31.43
C LEU A 179 -6.47 10.48 30.20
N THR A 180 -6.47 9.16 30.02
CA THR A 180 -5.84 8.50 28.86
C THR A 180 -6.66 7.30 28.42
N MET A 181 -6.73 7.07 27.11
CA MET A 181 -7.11 5.79 26.54
C MET A 181 -6.20 4.71 27.11
N GLY A 182 -6.79 3.61 27.57
CA GLY A 182 -6.03 2.49 28.10
C GLY A 182 -5.40 1.63 27.01
N LEU A 183 -4.48 0.75 27.42
CA LEU A 183 -3.82 -0.20 26.52
C LEU A 183 -4.83 -1.10 25.80
N SER A 184 -5.87 -1.60 26.49
CA SER A 184 -6.91 -2.41 25.86
C SER A 184 -7.73 -1.62 24.85
N THR A 185 -8.04 -0.34 25.14
CA THR A 185 -8.75 0.56 24.21
C THR A 185 -7.95 0.80 22.92
N ILE A 186 -6.63 1.00 23.05
CA ILE A 186 -5.72 1.14 21.91
C ILE A 186 -5.68 -0.14 21.08
N MET A 187 -5.65 -1.30 21.72
CA MET A 187 -5.58 -2.62 21.08
C MET A 187 -6.89 -3.04 20.39
N ASP A 188 -8.02 -2.41 20.72
CA ASP A 188 -9.30 -2.62 20.02
C ASP A 188 -9.34 -1.95 18.62
N ALA A 189 -8.37 -1.07 18.31
CA ALA A 189 -8.29 -0.43 17.02
C ALA A 189 -8.11 -1.47 15.91
N LYS A 190 -8.67 -1.26 14.71
CA LYS A 190 -8.47 -2.21 13.60
C LYS A 190 -7.04 -2.19 13.07
N LYS A 191 -6.40 -1.02 13.15
CA LYS A 191 -5.03 -0.77 12.70
C LYS A 191 -4.34 0.21 13.63
N ILE A 192 -3.04 0.04 13.80
CA ILE A 192 -2.21 0.95 14.58
C ILE A 192 -1.06 1.48 13.72
N LEU A 193 -0.85 2.78 13.77
CA LEU A 193 0.30 3.48 13.20
C LEU A 193 1.09 4.14 14.32
N LEU A 194 2.28 3.60 14.63
CA LEU A 194 3.19 4.22 15.59
C LEU A 194 4.28 5.00 14.86
N VAL A 195 4.54 6.23 15.31
CA VAL A 195 5.64 7.07 14.81
C VAL A 195 6.61 7.42 15.92
N ALA A 196 7.91 7.33 15.64
CA ALA A 196 8.97 7.76 16.57
C ALA A 196 10.15 8.34 15.82
N SER A 197 10.71 9.43 16.34
CA SER A 197 11.82 10.16 15.72
C SER A 197 12.83 10.62 16.78
N GLY A 198 14.10 10.58 16.41
CA GLY A 198 15.24 11.09 17.18
C GLY A 198 15.88 10.05 18.11
N LYS A 199 17.21 10.20 18.30
CA LYS A 199 18.05 9.26 19.06
C LYS A 199 17.56 8.94 20.47
N LYS A 200 16.90 9.90 21.13
CA LYS A 200 16.32 9.73 22.47
C LYS A 200 15.23 8.65 22.54
N LYS A 201 14.67 8.24 21.40
CA LYS A 201 13.65 7.19 21.30
C LYS A 201 14.23 5.80 21.05
N ALA A 202 15.52 5.67 20.72
CA ALA A 202 16.14 4.43 20.28
C ALA A 202 15.95 3.26 21.26
N SER A 203 16.18 3.49 22.55
CA SER A 203 16.00 2.45 23.58
C SER A 203 14.53 2.02 23.71
N ALA A 204 13.60 2.98 23.71
CA ALA A 204 12.17 2.70 23.77
C ALA A 204 11.69 1.91 22.55
N VAL A 205 12.16 2.28 21.35
CA VAL A 205 11.87 1.58 20.10
C VAL A 205 12.35 0.13 20.18
N ALA A 206 13.59 -0.10 20.58
CA ALA A 206 14.14 -1.44 20.74
C ALA A 206 13.30 -2.28 21.71
N SER A 207 12.93 -1.70 22.86
CA SER A 207 12.10 -2.35 23.86
C SER A 207 10.68 -2.66 23.35
N ALA A 208 10.05 -1.73 22.62
CA ALA A 208 8.72 -1.92 22.05
C ALA A 208 8.68 -2.97 20.93
N VAL A 209 9.70 -3.00 20.08
CA VAL A 209 9.69 -3.77 18.82
C VAL A 209 10.37 -5.14 18.96
N GLU A 210 11.44 -5.23 19.74
CA GLU A 210 12.27 -6.44 19.88
C GLU A 210 12.29 -7.00 21.30
N GLY A 211 11.92 -6.18 22.28
CA GLY A 211 11.85 -6.58 23.68
C GLY A 211 10.76 -7.61 23.94
N ARG A 212 10.84 -8.26 25.10
CA ARG A 212 9.74 -9.09 25.60
C ARG A 212 8.52 -8.23 25.86
N VAL A 213 7.34 -8.77 25.55
CA VAL A 213 6.07 -8.13 25.89
C VAL A 213 5.91 -8.11 27.41
N ASN A 214 5.91 -6.91 28.03
CA ASN A 214 5.78 -6.72 29.47
C ASN A 214 5.19 -5.34 29.83
N LYS A 215 4.79 -5.15 31.09
CA LYS A 215 4.12 -3.91 31.56
C LYS A 215 5.13 -2.77 31.75
N GLU A 216 6.40 -3.08 31.92
CA GLU A 216 7.50 -2.13 32.07
C GLU A 216 7.82 -1.42 30.74
N ALA A 217 7.43 -2.02 29.61
CA ALA A 217 7.47 -1.43 28.29
C ALA A 217 6.07 -1.50 27.63
N PRO A 218 5.14 -0.60 27.98
CA PRO A 218 3.73 -0.70 27.54
C PRO A 218 3.54 -0.86 26.03
N ALA A 219 4.33 -0.15 25.21
CA ALA A 219 4.26 -0.26 23.75
C ALA A 219 4.67 -1.63 23.20
N SER A 220 5.34 -2.49 23.98
CA SER A 220 5.65 -3.87 23.59
C SER A 220 4.39 -4.71 23.36
N LEU A 221 3.26 -4.34 23.99
CA LEU A 221 1.97 -4.98 23.77
C LEU A 221 1.52 -4.93 22.29
N LEU A 222 1.96 -3.92 21.54
CA LEU A 222 1.65 -3.78 20.11
C LEU A 222 2.16 -4.98 19.28
N GLN A 223 3.13 -5.75 19.77
CA GLN A 223 3.59 -6.98 19.12
C GLN A 223 2.49 -8.03 18.97
N TRP A 224 1.45 -7.99 19.81
CA TRP A 224 0.30 -8.90 19.75
C TRP A 224 -0.85 -8.40 18.88
N HIS A 225 -0.80 -7.15 18.43
CA HIS A 225 -1.87 -6.60 17.61
C HIS A 225 -1.75 -7.10 16.14
N PRO A 226 -2.86 -7.51 15.50
CA PRO A 226 -2.82 -8.14 14.18
C PRO A 226 -2.33 -7.21 13.06
N ASP A 227 -2.59 -5.90 13.15
CA ASP A 227 -2.21 -4.91 12.13
C ASP A 227 -1.55 -3.67 12.74
N VAL A 228 -0.22 -3.68 12.83
CA VAL A 228 0.61 -2.57 13.32
C VAL A 228 1.64 -2.20 12.28
N THR A 229 1.71 -0.91 11.95
CA THR A 229 2.83 -0.31 11.22
C THR A 229 3.57 0.67 12.12
N ILE A 230 4.89 0.55 12.16
CA ILE A 230 5.79 1.43 12.91
C ILE A 230 6.66 2.17 11.90
N ILE A 231 6.67 3.50 11.96
CA ILE A 231 7.49 4.36 11.11
C ILE A 231 8.48 5.12 11.99
N LEU A 232 9.76 4.93 11.71
CA LEU A 232 10.88 5.46 12.48
C LEU A 232 11.74 6.35 11.59
N ASP A 233 12.47 7.31 12.14
CA ASP A 233 13.70 7.78 11.49
C ASP A 233 14.89 6.89 11.87
N GLU A 234 16.02 7.01 11.16
CA GLU A 234 17.25 6.25 11.41
C GLU A 234 17.73 6.39 12.87
N ASP A 235 17.61 7.60 13.39
CA ASP A 235 18.01 7.95 14.75
C ASP A 235 17.20 7.17 15.81
N ALA A 236 15.88 7.10 15.67
CA ALA A 236 15.01 6.31 16.52
C ALA A 236 15.15 4.80 16.26
N ALA A 237 15.50 4.39 15.04
CA ALA A 237 15.73 2.99 14.69
C ALA A 237 17.08 2.45 15.18
N SER A 238 18.03 3.33 15.51
CA SER A 238 19.42 2.94 15.86
C SER A 238 19.58 2.06 17.12
N GLY A 239 18.50 1.80 17.87
CA GLY A 239 18.49 0.85 18.98
C GLY A 239 18.10 -0.58 18.57
N LEU A 240 17.57 -0.78 17.37
CA LEU A 240 17.15 -2.08 16.84
C LEU A 240 18.36 -2.94 16.51
N LYS A 241 18.30 -4.23 16.83
CA LYS A 241 19.38 -5.20 16.59
C LYS A 241 19.15 -6.06 15.35
N ARG A 242 17.89 -6.34 15.04
CA ARG A 242 17.49 -7.04 13.82
C ARG A 242 17.57 -6.07 12.66
N ASP A 243 17.93 -6.61 11.52
CA ASP A 243 17.87 -5.86 10.28
C ASP A 243 16.40 -5.69 9.87
N TYR A 244 15.82 -4.56 10.26
CA TYR A 244 14.56 -4.10 9.71
C TYR A 244 14.90 -3.33 8.45
N ALA A 245 15.10 -4.06 7.35
CA ALA A 245 15.47 -3.49 6.05
C ALA A 245 14.82 -2.13 5.87
N SER A 246 15.64 -1.08 6.02
CA SER A 246 15.17 0.29 6.00
C SER A 246 14.51 0.50 4.64
N PRO A 247 13.21 0.82 4.56
CA PRO A 247 12.62 1.24 3.30
C PRO A 247 13.28 2.50 2.70
N PHE A 248 14.26 3.11 3.38
CA PHE A 248 14.96 4.32 2.96
C PHE A 248 16.50 4.20 2.86
N LEU A 249 17.09 3.08 3.28
CA LEU A 249 18.28 2.62 2.55
C LEU A 249 17.71 2.05 1.26
N PHE A 250 17.79 2.85 0.20
CA PHE A 250 17.64 2.37 -1.16
C PHE A 250 18.77 1.36 -1.42
N ASP A 251 18.61 0.13 -0.92
CA ASP A 251 19.17 -1.04 -1.56
C ASP A 251 18.14 -1.47 -2.60
N HIS A 252 17.98 -0.64 -3.63
CA HIS A 252 17.69 -1.25 -4.90
C HIS A 252 18.95 -2.05 -5.22
N GLY A 253 18.90 -3.36 -5.02
CA GLY A 253 19.55 -4.22 -6.01
C GLY A 253 19.13 -3.65 -7.36
N ASP A 254 20.12 -3.21 -8.14
CA ASP A 254 20.00 -2.34 -9.31
C ASP A 254 18.65 -2.50 -10.03
N VAL A 255 17.73 -1.53 -9.90
CA VAL A 255 16.48 -1.57 -10.68
C VAL A 255 16.89 -1.48 -12.14
N GLU A 256 16.68 -2.56 -12.86
CA GLU A 256 17.14 -2.65 -14.24
C GLU A 256 16.26 -1.78 -15.12
N VAL A 257 16.86 -0.77 -15.75
CA VAL A 257 16.16 0.11 -16.69
C VAL A 257 16.41 -0.39 -18.10
N LEU A 258 15.38 -0.97 -18.69
CA LEU A 258 15.38 -1.45 -20.06
C LEU A 258 14.81 -0.39 -21.00
N THR A 259 15.53 -0.16 -22.10
CA THR A 259 15.02 0.47 -23.32
C THR A 259 14.90 -0.59 -24.41
N GLU A 260 14.37 -0.22 -25.58
CA GLU A 260 14.28 -1.15 -26.73
C GLU A 260 15.64 -1.77 -27.13
N ASN A 261 16.75 -1.09 -26.85
CA ASN A 261 18.09 -1.55 -27.20
C ASN A 261 18.60 -2.66 -26.27
N ASP A 262 18.10 -2.69 -25.04
CA ASP A 262 18.51 -3.63 -23.99
C ASP A 262 17.72 -4.94 -24.08
N LEU A 263 16.62 -4.95 -24.82
CA LEU A 263 15.77 -6.13 -24.96
C LEU A 263 16.48 -7.29 -25.68
N PRO A 264 16.23 -8.53 -25.24
CA PRO A 264 16.85 -9.72 -25.82
C PRO A 264 16.44 -9.91 -27.29
N LYS A 265 17.20 -10.75 -27.99
CA LYS A 265 16.99 -11.05 -29.42
C LYS A 265 16.93 -12.56 -29.64
N GLY A 266 16.13 -12.99 -30.61
CA GLY A 266 16.03 -14.40 -31.00
C GLY A 266 15.37 -15.30 -29.96
N LYS A 267 14.62 -14.75 -29.00
CA LYS A 267 13.95 -15.49 -27.92
C LYS A 267 12.53 -15.90 -28.29
N PHE A 268 12.05 -16.96 -27.65
CA PHE A 268 10.66 -17.40 -27.62
C PHE A 268 9.99 -16.86 -26.36
N ILE A 269 9.02 -15.98 -26.56
CA ILE A 269 8.40 -15.22 -25.48
C ILE A 269 6.94 -15.62 -25.40
N THR A 270 6.49 -15.99 -24.21
CA THR A 270 5.10 -16.36 -23.96
C THR A 270 4.50 -15.40 -22.93
N VAL A 271 3.33 -14.87 -23.23
CA VAL A 271 2.57 -13.97 -22.34
C VAL A 271 1.28 -14.68 -21.94
N ILE A 272 1.04 -14.84 -20.64
CA ILE A 272 -0.25 -15.30 -20.13
C ILE A 272 -1.14 -14.07 -19.96
N SER A 273 -2.23 -14.00 -20.73
CA SER A 273 -3.26 -12.96 -20.64
C SER A 273 -4.53 -13.57 -20.05
N PRO A 274 -4.94 -13.22 -18.82
CA PRO A 274 -6.14 -13.79 -18.20
C PRO A 274 -7.39 -13.56 -19.05
N HIS A 275 -7.62 -12.35 -19.52
CA HIS A 275 -8.67 -11.99 -20.48
C HIS A 275 -8.08 -11.60 -21.85
N PRO A 276 -8.92 -11.51 -22.89
CA PRO A 276 -8.47 -11.19 -24.25
C PRO A 276 -7.71 -9.86 -24.43
N ASP A 277 -7.90 -8.88 -23.53
CA ASP A 277 -7.41 -7.50 -23.62
C ASP A 277 -6.31 -7.16 -22.59
N ASP A 278 -6.12 -7.98 -21.55
CA ASP A 278 -5.22 -7.66 -20.44
C ASP A 278 -3.76 -7.45 -20.86
N ALA A 279 -3.30 -8.21 -21.87
CA ALA A 279 -1.93 -8.13 -22.38
C ALA A 279 -1.63 -6.76 -23.00
N SER A 280 -2.49 -6.24 -23.88
CA SER A 280 -2.28 -4.91 -24.47
C SER A 280 -2.39 -3.79 -23.44
N ILE A 281 -3.33 -3.91 -22.49
CA ILE A 281 -3.53 -2.94 -21.41
C ILE A 281 -2.29 -2.86 -20.50
N SER A 282 -1.82 -4.00 -20.03
CA SER A 282 -0.83 -4.07 -18.94
C SER A 282 0.61 -3.90 -19.44
N LEU A 283 0.96 -4.59 -20.52
CA LEU A 283 2.34 -4.72 -21.02
C LEU A 283 2.46 -4.59 -22.56
N GLY A 284 1.49 -3.96 -23.22
CA GLY A 284 1.47 -3.83 -24.67
C GLY A 284 2.70 -3.13 -25.26
N ALA A 285 3.37 -2.23 -24.51
CA ALA A 285 4.58 -1.58 -24.98
C ALA A 285 5.76 -2.56 -25.02
N MET A 286 5.99 -3.29 -23.93
CA MET A 286 6.98 -4.35 -23.83
C MET A 286 6.77 -5.44 -24.91
N ILE A 287 5.53 -5.91 -25.09
CA ILE A 287 5.20 -6.88 -26.16
C ILE A 287 5.59 -6.33 -27.53
N SER A 288 5.18 -5.10 -27.83
CA SER A 288 5.43 -4.47 -29.13
C SER A 288 6.93 -4.29 -29.42
N ALA A 289 7.72 -3.97 -28.40
CA ALA A 289 9.16 -3.81 -28.53
C ALA A 289 9.86 -5.17 -28.71
N LEU A 290 9.53 -6.16 -27.88
CA LEU A 290 10.07 -7.52 -27.97
C LEU A 290 9.76 -8.18 -29.32
N ALA A 291 8.55 -7.99 -29.85
CA ALA A 291 8.12 -8.57 -31.13
C ALA A 291 8.97 -8.14 -32.33
N LYS A 292 9.71 -7.02 -32.26
CA LYS A 292 10.60 -6.57 -33.34
C LYS A 292 11.74 -7.57 -33.63
N ARG A 293 12.17 -8.34 -32.62
CA ARG A 293 13.38 -9.19 -32.69
C ARG A 293 13.19 -10.59 -32.08
N ASN A 294 11.97 -10.93 -31.66
CA ASN A 294 11.65 -12.16 -30.94
C ASN A 294 10.34 -12.77 -31.43
N ARG A 295 10.09 -14.03 -31.07
CA ARG A 295 8.85 -14.74 -31.37
C ARG A 295 7.93 -14.67 -30.17
N VAL A 296 6.99 -13.71 -30.19
CA VAL A 296 6.07 -13.47 -29.08
C VAL A 296 4.73 -14.17 -29.31
N HIS A 297 4.27 -14.94 -28.32
CA HIS A 297 2.95 -15.57 -28.29
C HIS A 297 2.15 -15.08 -27.08
N ILE A 298 0.91 -14.67 -27.30
CA ILE A 298 -0.02 -14.26 -26.24
C ILE A 298 -1.01 -15.40 -26.05
N ILE A 299 -0.89 -16.12 -24.93
CA ILE A 299 -1.86 -17.14 -24.52
C ILE A 299 -3.00 -16.43 -23.82
N ILE A 300 -4.15 -16.43 -24.47
CA ILE A 300 -5.39 -15.85 -23.96
C ILE A 300 -6.12 -16.95 -23.21
N MET A 301 -6.18 -16.83 -21.88
CA MET A 301 -6.71 -17.87 -21.01
C MET A 301 -8.22 -18.01 -21.18
N THR A 302 -8.96 -16.91 -21.04
CA THR A 302 -10.42 -16.92 -21.02
C THR A 302 -11.04 -16.34 -22.28
N THR A 303 -12.29 -16.70 -22.53
CA THR A 303 -13.03 -16.19 -23.69
C THR A 303 -13.67 -14.82 -23.46
N GLY A 304 -13.72 -14.38 -22.20
CA GLY A 304 -14.33 -13.10 -21.82
C GLY A 304 -15.86 -13.06 -21.83
N TYR A 305 -16.56 -14.09 -22.32
CA TYR A 305 -18.01 -14.06 -22.58
C TYR A 305 -18.91 -13.60 -21.40
N ARG A 306 -18.46 -13.80 -20.15
CA ARG A 306 -19.21 -13.38 -18.94
C ARG A 306 -19.46 -11.86 -18.84
N SER A 307 -18.70 -11.03 -19.55
CA SER A 307 -19.00 -9.59 -19.61
C SER A 307 -20.02 -9.33 -20.72
N ASN A 308 -21.20 -8.82 -20.33
CA ASN A 308 -22.32 -8.54 -21.23
C ASN A 308 -21.90 -7.64 -22.40
N VAL A 309 -22.20 -8.10 -23.62
CA VAL A 309 -22.31 -7.27 -24.82
C VAL A 309 -23.80 -7.19 -25.13
N ASN A 310 -24.38 -5.99 -25.11
CA ASN A 310 -25.83 -5.80 -25.16
C ASN A 310 -26.47 -6.53 -26.35
N GLY A 311 -27.39 -7.46 -26.07
CA GLY A 311 -28.16 -8.18 -27.07
C GLY A 311 -27.43 -9.29 -27.84
N VAL A 312 -26.18 -9.62 -27.47
CA VAL A 312 -25.36 -10.61 -28.19
C VAL A 312 -25.29 -11.93 -27.40
N LYS A 313 -25.46 -13.07 -28.07
CA LYS A 313 -25.39 -14.38 -27.43
C LYS A 313 -23.95 -14.71 -27.00
N PRO A 314 -23.73 -15.49 -25.92
CA PRO A 314 -22.39 -15.86 -25.45
C PRO A 314 -21.46 -16.38 -26.55
N GLU A 315 -21.92 -17.27 -27.42
CA GLU A 315 -21.12 -17.86 -28.50
C GLU A 315 -20.64 -16.81 -29.52
N GLU A 316 -21.45 -15.79 -29.78
CA GLU A 316 -21.11 -14.68 -30.68
C GLU A 316 -20.12 -13.73 -30.01
N VAL A 317 -20.28 -13.47 -28.71
CA VAL A 317 -19.31 -12.69 -27.91
C VAL A 317 -17.92 -13.32 -27.96
N ILE A 318 -17.83 -14.66 -27.83
CA ILE A 318 -16.56 -15.38 -27.93
C ILE A 318 -15.91 -15.14 -29.30
N LYS A 319 -16.67 -15.28 -30.40
CA LYS A 319 -16.16 -15.06 -31.77
C LYS A 319 -15.67 -13.62 -31.97
N ILE A 320 -16.41 -12.65 -31.46
CA ILE A 320 -16.03 -11.23 -31.52
C ILE A 320 -14.70 -11.02 -30.79
N ARG A 321 -14.59 -11.44 -29.52
CA ARG A 321 -13.39 -11.24 -28.70
C ARG A 321 -12.17 -11.97 -29.21
N GLU A 322 -12.33 -13.19 -29.72
CA GLU A 322 -11.20 -13.90 -30.34
C GLU A 322 -10.73 -13.21 -31.63
N LYS A 323 -11.64 -12.60 -32.41
CA LYS A 323 -11.29 -11.80 -33.58
C LYS A 323 -10.54 -10.53 -33.18
N GLU A 324 -11.05 -9.82 -32.17
CA GLU A 324 -10.42 -8.61 -31.64
C GLU A 324 -9.02 -8.89 -31.07
N ALA A 325 -8.87 -9.95 -30.28
CA ALA A 325 -7.58 -10.34 -29.71
C ALA A 325 -6.55 -10.78 -30.78
N ARG A 326 -7.03 -11.35 -31.90
CA ARG A 326 -6.17 -11.64 -33.06
C ARG A 326 -5.67 -10.37 -33.73
N GLU A 327 -6.53 -9.38 -33.91
CA GLU A 327 -6.15 -8.09 -34.48
C GLU A 327 -5.21 -7.32 -33.54
N GLU A 328 -5.50 -7.30 -32.24
CA GLU A 328 -4.61 -6.76 -31.20
C GLU A 328 -3.21 -7.37 -31.30
N SER A 329 -3.14 -8.71 -31.28
CA SER A 329 -1.87 -9.45 -31.34
C SER A 329 -1.10 -9.09 -32.62
N LYS A 330 -1.79 -9.01 -33.76
CA LYS A 330 -1.20 -8.61 -35.04
C LYS A 330 -0.65 -7.18 -34.98
N ILE A 331 -1.38 -6.24 -34.39
CA ILE A 331 -0.92 -4.86 -34.21
C ILE A 331 0.34 -4.84 -33.35
N LEU A 332 0.40 -5.61 -32.26
CA LEU A 332 1.59 -5.69 -31.41
C LEU A 332 2.75 -6.42 -32.09
N GLY A 333 2.51 -7.26 -33.09
CA GLY A 333 3.51 -8.11 -33.74
C GLY A 333 3.66 -9.49 -33.08
N ALA A 334 2.70 -9.87 -32.23
CA ALA A 334 2.64 -11.14 -31.53
C ALA A 334 1.66 -12.12 -32.21
N LYS A 335 1.70 -13.39 -31.77
CA LYS A 335 0.77 -14.43 -32.22
C LYS A 335 -0.19 -14.86 -31.09
N PRO A 336 -1.51 -14.82 -31.30
CA PRO A 336 -2.47 -15.22 -30.29
C PRO A 336 -2.58 -16.74 -30.19
N VAL A 337 -2.84 -17.23 -28.98
CA VAL A 337 -3.20 -18.63 -28.68
C VAL A 337 -4.41 -18.61 -27.75
N CYS A 338 -5.61 -18.85 -28.28
CA CYS A 338 -6.83 -18.89 -27.48
C CYS A 338 -6.95 -20.25 -26.78
N LEU A 339 -6.72 -20.28 -25.46
CA LEU A 339 -6.68 -21.51 -24.68
C LEU A 339 -8.08 -22.05 -24.36
N ARG A 340 -9.05 -21.15 -24.17
CA ARG A 340 -10.41 -21.45 -23.70
C ARG A 340 -10.38 -22.29 -22.42
N ALA A 341 -9.82 -21.70 -21.37
CA ALA A 341 -9.65 -22.33 -20.09
C ALA A 341 -11.01 -22.67 -19.46
N GLU A 342 -11.21 -23.93 -19.10
CA GLU A 342 -12.45 -24.48 -18.57
C GLU A 342 -12.86 -23.83 -17.25
N PHE A 343 -11.91 -23.37 -16.43
CA PHE A 343 -12.23 -22.74 -15.14
C PHE A 343 -13.13 -21.52 -15.30
N TYR A 344 -13.08 -20.88 -16.47
CA TYR A 344 -13.90 -19.73 -16.81
C TYR A 344 -15.32 -20.09 -17.26
N ASP A 345 -15.58 -21.35 -17.59
CA ASP A 345 -16.86 -21.78 -18.18
C ASP A 345 -17.63 -22.75 -17.27
N THR A 346 -17.02 -23.26 -16.19
CA THR A 346 -17.63 -24.29 -15.33
C THR A 346 -17.90 -23.87 -13.88
N LYS A 347 -18.78 -24.64 -13.21
CA LYS A 347 -18.97 -24.63 -11.74
C LYS A 347 -18.08 -25.65 -11.02
N ASN A 348 -17.52 -26.65 -11.72
CA ASN A 348 -16.63 -27.66 -11.12
C ASN A 348 -15.16 -27.23 -11.26
N TYR A 349 -14.74 -26.33 -10.37
CA TYR A 349 -13.46 -25.65 -10.46
C TYR A 349 -12.26 -26.59 -10.37
N ALA A 350 -12.31 -27.58 -9.47
CA ALA A 350 -11.18 -28.47 -9.20
C ALA A 350 -10.78 -29.33 -10.40
N ILE A 351 -11.75 -29.83 -11.18
CA ILE A 351 -11.48 -30.60 -12.39
C ILE A 351 -10.97 -29.69 -13.51
N ALA A 352 -11.62 -28.53 -13.69
CA ALA A 352 -11.22 -27.58 -14.74
C ALA A 352 -9.79 -27.08 -14.56
N LEU A 353 -9.36 -26.74 -13.34
CA LEU A 353 -7.98 -26.33 -13.07
C LEU A 353 -6.97 -27.41 -13.51
N LYS A 354 -7.23 -28.69 -13.21
CA LYS A 354 -6.35 -29.80 -13.62
C LYS A 354 -6.26 -29.91 -15.15
N ASN A 355 -7.39 -29.81 -15.85
CA ASN A 355 -7.45 -29.87 -17.31
C ASN A 355 -6.72 -28.68 -17.95
N ASP A 356 -6.94 -27.48 -17.42
CA ASP A 356 -6.33 -26.25 -17.92
C ASP A 356 -4.81 -26.24 -17.73
N ILE A 357 -4.31 -26.77 -16.61
CA ILE A 357 -2.87 -27.00 -16.40
C ILE A 357 -2.32 -27.92 -17.49
N VAL A 358 -3.01 -29.03 -17.83
CA VAL A 358 -2.57 -29.95 -18.89
C VAL A 358 -2.57 -29.26 -20.26
N LYS A 359 -3.62 -28.52 -20.59
CA LYS A 359 -3.71 -27.76 -21.84
C LYS A 359 -2.58 -26.74 -21.96
N LEU A 360 -2.31 -25.97 -20.91
CA LEU A 360 -1.26 -24.96 -20.91
C LEU A 360 0.14 -25.60 -20.95
N THR A 361 0.35 -26.71 -20.25
CA THR A 361 1.60 -27.49 -20.33
C THR A 361 1.87 -27.93 -21.77
N LYS A 362 0.85 -28.37 -22.52
CA LYS A 362 0.97 -28.72 -23.94
C LYS A 362 1.37 -27.50 -24.79
N GLN A 363 0.88 -26.30 -24.46
CA GLN A 363 1.31 -25.07 -25.13
C GLN A 363 2.77 -24.75 -24.82
N PHE A 364 3.22 -24.86 -23.57
CA PHE A 364 4.64 -24.65 -23.23
C PHE A 364 5.56 -25.64 -23.94
N LYS A 365 5.18 -26.93 -24.04
CA LYS A 365 5.93 -27.92 -24.84
C LYS A 365 6.06 -27.52 -26.32
N ARG A 366 5.03 -26.90 -26.89
CA ARG A 366 5.03 -26.44 -28.28
C ARG A 366 5.82 -25.15 -28.48
N LEU A 367 5.69 -24.20 -27.55
CA LEU A 367 6.23 -22.85 -27.68
C LEU A 367 7.65 -22.70 -27.14
N ARG A 368 8.04 -23.57 -26.19
CA ARG A 368 9.35 -23.62 -25.52
C ARG A 368 9.82 -22.22 -25.06
N PRO A 369 9.13 -21.61 -24.08
CA PRO A 369 9.41 -20.22 -23.70
C PRO A 369 10.79 -20.05 -23.08
N ASP A 370 11.57 -19.09 -23.58
CA ASP A 370 12.74 -18.53 -22.88
C ASP A 370 12.33 -17.52 -21.81
N ILE A 371 11.23 -16.78 -22.07
CA ILE A 371 10.70 -15.73 -21.21
C ILE A 371 9.18 -15.92 -21.06
N LEU A 372 8.71 -15.90 -19.82
CA LEU A 372 7.29 -16.02 -19.48
C LEU A 372 6.81 -14.74 -18.79
N PHE A 373 5.82 -14.07 -19.36
CA PHE A 373 5.09 -13.00 -18.71
C PHE A 373 3.83 -13.55 -18.04
N ILE A 374 3.62 -13.23 -16.76
CA ILE A 374 2.50 -13.72 -15.95
C ILE A 374 1.95 -12.62 -15.03
N PRO A 375 0.64 -12.57 -14.72
CA PRO A 375 0.10 -11.60 -13.78
C PRO A 375 0.80 -11.67 -12.42
N GLN A 376 0.94 -10.53 -11.74
CA GLN A 376 1.58 -10.48 -10.42
C GLN A 376 0.85 -11.27 -9.32
N GLN A 377 1.58 -11.62 -8.26
CA GLN A 377 1.06 -12.42 -7.15
C GLN A 377 -0.03 -11.70 -6.33
N ASN A 378 0.05 -10.38 -6.21
CA ASN A 378 -0.89 -9.59 -5.40
C ASN A 378 -2.10 -9.08 -6.21
N ASP A 379 -2.35 -9.63 -7.40
CA ASP A 379 -3.56 -9.34 -8.16
C ASP A 379 -4.75 -10.07 -7.55
N ASN A 380 -5.72 -9.32 -7.01
CA ASN A 380 -6.88 -9.87 -6.33
C ASN A 380 -8.04 -10.24 -7.28
N HIS A 381 -7.88 -10.03 -8.59
CA HIS A 381 -8.92 -10.41 -9.55
C HIS A 381 -8.99 -11.95 -9.67
N PRO A 382 -10.16 -12.60 -9.45
CA PRO A 382 -10.26 -14.06 -9.40
C PRO A 382 -9.72 -14.77 -10.65
N THR A 383 -10.03 -14.26 -11.84
CA THR A 383 -9.52 -14.82 -13.10
C THR A 383 -8.00 -14.72 -13.21
N HIS A 384 -7.38 -13.69 -12.61
CA HIS A 384 -5.95 -13.44 -12.72
C HIS A 384 -5.19 -14.36 -11.78
N MET A 385 -5.68 -14.50 -10.54
CA MET A 385 -5.18 -15.49 -9.57
C MET A 385 -5.20 -16.90 -10.18
N ALA A 386 -6.33 -17.30 -10.77
CA ALA A 386 -6.46 -18.62 -11.40
C ALA A 386 -5.53 -18.80 -12.60
N SER A 387 -5.45 -17.79 -13.47
CA SER A 387 -4.55 -17.82 -14.64
C SER A 387 -3.09 -17.90 -14.23
N ARG A 388 -2.71 -17.21 -13.15
CA ARG A 388 -1.37 -17.29 -12.55
C ARG A 388 -1.10 -18.68 -11.99
N GLU A 389 -2.01 -19.23 -11.19
CA GLU A 389 -1.87 -20.56 -10.58
C GLU A 389 -1.73 -21.64 -11.66
N ILE A 390 -2.59 -21.61 -12.68
CA ILE A 390 -2.52 -22.51 -13.84
C ILE A 390 -1.18 -22.32 -14.57
N GLY A 391 -0.75 -21.06 -14.77
CA GLY A 391 0.51 -20.70 -15.41
C GLY A 391 1.73 -21.29 -14.74
N LEU A 392 1.88 -21.07 -13.44
CA LEU A 392 3.00 -21.59 -12.65
C LEU A 392 2.96 -23.12 -12.55
N SER A 393 1.78 -23.69 -12.29
CA SER A 393 1.62 -25.15 -12.21
C SER A 393 1.91 -25.85 -13.55
N ALA A 394 1.57 -25.22 -14.68
CA ALA A 394 1.91 -25.72 -16.01
C ALA A 394 3.41 -25.57 -16.31
N LEU A 395 4.05 -24.52 -15.80
CA LEU A 395 5.49 -24.31 -15.93
C LEU A 395 6.27 -25.38 -15.16
N ASP A 396 5.87 -25.67 -13.92
CA ASP A 396 6.49 -26.72 -13.09
C ASP A 396 6.38 -28.11 -13.75
N LYS A 397 5.25 -28.40 -14.39
CA LYS A 397 5.08 -29.65 -15.16
C LYS A 397 5.86 -29.67 -16.47
N TYR A 398 6.03 -28.52 -17.12
CA TYR A 398 6.79 -28.40 -18.37
C TYR A 398 8.30 -28.56 -18.11
N ASN A 399 8.81 -27.92 -17.06
CA ASN A 399 10.22 -27.83 -16.72
C ASN A 399 10.47 -28.31 -15.28
N PRO A 400 10.23 -29.60 -14.97
CA PRO A 400 10.42 -30.12 -13.62
C PRO A 400 11.89 -30.00 -13.21
N ASN A 401 12.13 -29.56 -11.98
CA ASN A 401 13.45 -29.26 -11.42
C ASN A 401 14.21 -28.12 -12.10
N GLN A 402 13.52 -27.24 -12.86
CA GLN A 402 14.08 -26.01 -13.44
C GLN A 402 15.33 -26.23 -14.30
N LYS A 403 15.34 -27.30 -15.11
CA LYS A 403 16.47 -27.63 -16.00
C LYS A 403 16.68 -26.61 -17.12
N GLU A 404 15.60 -26.08 -17.67
CA GLU A 404 15.65 -24.97 -18.62
C GLU A 404 15.64 -23.63 -17.85
N LYS A 405 16.52 -22.71 -18.21
CA LYS A 405 16.53 -21.35 -17.63
C LYS A 405 15.45 -20.51 -18.31
N ILE A 406 14.35 -20.26 -17.61
CA ILE A 406 13.22 -19.46 -18.09
C ILE A 406 13.10 -18.24 -17.20
N SER A 407 13.21 -17.03 -17.77
CA SER A 407 13.03 -15.79 -17.01
C SER A 407 11.53 -15.49 -16.85
N ILE A 408 11.09 -15.26 -15.61
CA ILE A 408 9.68 -15.00 -15.32
C ILE A 408 9.50 -13.51 -15.04
N TYR A 409 8.72 -12.85 -15.88
CA TYR A 409 8.36 -11.45 -15.77
C TYR A 409 6.95 -11.35 -15.19
N ASN A 410 6.85 -10.99 -13.92
CA ASN A 410 5.57 -10.68 -13.31
C ASN A 410 5.19 -9.26 -13.72
N TYR A 411 4.04 -9.09 -14.34
CA TYR A 411 3.56 -7.77 -14.75
C TYR A 411 2.40 -7.32 -13.86
N GLU A 412 2.35 -6.00 -13.63
CA GLU A 412 1.19 -5.36 -13.01
C GLU A 412 0.16 -4.97 -14.09
N GLY A 413 -1.12 -4.95 -13.70
CA GLY A 413 -2.23 -4.49 -14.54
C GLY A 413 -3.03 -3.39 -13.87
N LEU A 414 -4.16 -2.97 -14.46
CA LEU A 414 -5.03 -1.94 -13.88
C LEU A 414 -5.73 -2.37 -12.58
N TRP A 415 -5.76 -3.68 -12.29
CA TRP A 415 -6.49 -4.27 -11.17
C TRP A 415 -5.65 -4.33 -9.88
N SER A 416 -4.33 -4.29 -10.00
CA SER A 416 -3.40 -4.29 -8.88
C SER A 416 -2.09 -3.65 -9.33
N LEU A 417 -1.68 -2.59 -8.62
CA LEU A 417 -0.47 -1.83 -8.89
C LEU A 417 0.67 -2.35 -8.04
N PHE A 418 1.90 -2.34 -8.56
CA PHE A 418 3.06 -2.61 -7.73
C PHE A 418 3.27 -1.51 -6.70
N SER A 419 3.66 -1.91 -5.49
CA SER A 419 4.37 -1.03 -4.57
C SER A 419 5.84 -0.93 -4.98
N GLU A 420 6.56 0.01 -4.36
CA GLU A 420 8.00 0.24 -4.58
C GLU A 420 8.87 -1.03 -4.41
N LYS A 421 8.39 -2.05 -3.68
CA LYS A 421 9.13 -3.31 -3.44
C LYS A 421 8.75 -4.43 -4.40
N ASP A 422 7.65 -4.28 -5.13
CA ASP A 422 7.07 -5.35 -5.93
C ASP A 422 7.67 -5.42 -7.34
N PHE A 423 8.52 -4.48 -7.75
CA PHE A 423 9.22 -4.51 -9.05
C PHE A 423 10.74 -4.39 -8.87
N ASN A 424 11.50 -4.87 -9.86
CA ASN A 424 12.95 -4.70 -9.95
C ASN A 424 13.41 -4.37 -11.38
N THR A 425 12.48 -4.21 -12.32
CA THR A 425 12.78 -3.86 -13.71
C THR A 425 11.77 -2.84 -14.21
N VAL A 426 12.26 -1.84 -14.94
CA VAL A 426 11.48 -0.78 -15.60
C VAL A 426 11.72 -0.88 -17.09
N PHE A 427 10.66 -0.85 -17.89
CA PHE A 427 10.76 -0.67 -19.33
C PHE A 427 10.33 0.75 -19.71
N ALA A 428 11.30 1.53 -20.18
CA ALA A 428 11.15 2.90 -20.61
C ALA A 428 10.90 2.98 -22.12
N PHE A 429 9.87 3.71 -22.54
CA PHE A 429 9.49 3.80 -23.96
C PHE A 429 8.91 5.15 -24.38
N ASP A 430 8.86 5.34 -25.70
CA ASP A 430 8.52 6.61 -26.35
C ASP A 430 7.05 6.71 -26.80
N ASP A 431 6.69 7.89 -27.35
CA ASP A 431 5.38 8.17 -27.91
C ASP A 431 5.02 7.24 -29.10
N GLY A 432 6.01 6.73 -29.83
CA GLY A 432 5.81 5.81 -30.95
C GLY A 432 5.31 4.44 -30.50
N ILE A 433 5.96 3.84 -29.49
CA ILE A 433 5.51 2.59 -28.89
C ILE A 433 4.16 2.80 -28.19
N MET A 434 3.98 3.92 -27.48
CA MET A 434 2.70 4.23 -26.83
C MET A 434 1.56 4.29 -27.85
N LYS A 435 1.76 4.95 -29.01
CA LYS A 435 0.75 5.00 -30.07
C LYS A 435 0.36 3.61 -30.57
N LYS A 436 1.34 2.70 -30.71
CA LYS A 436 1.10 1.32 -31.13
C LYS A 436 0.35 0.51 -30.05
N LYS A 437 0.71 0.67 -28.78
CA LYS A 437 -0.01 0.10 -27.62
C LYS A 437 -1.48 0.54 -27.63
N LEU A 438 -1.74 1.84 -27.78
CA LEU A 438 -3.11 2.38 -27.82
C LEU A 438 -3.91 1.88 -29.03
N LYS A 439 -3.27 1.71 -30.19
CA LYS A 439 -3.91 1.11 -31.37
C LYS A 439 -4.29 -0.35 -31.12
N ALA A 440 -3.45 -1.10 -30.42
CA ALA A 440 -3.73 -2.48 -30.04
C ALA A 440 -4.93 -2.58 -29.09
N ILE A 441 -4.94 -1.76 -28.03
CA ILE A 441 -6.10 -1.66 -27.11
C ILE A 441 -7.36 -1.30 -27.91
N SER A 442 -7.26 -0.34 -28.85
CA SER A 442 -8.35 0.08 -29.74
C SER A 442 -8.92 -1.04 -30.64
N ALA A 443 -8.23 -2.16 -30.82
CA ALA A 443 -8.77 -3.30 -31.55
C ALA A 443 -9.83 -4.07 -30.74
N GLN A 444 -9.86 -3.92 -29.40
CA GLN A 444 -10.82 -4.53 -28.49
C GLN A 444 -12.09 -3.66 -28.36
N GLN A 445 -12.78 -3.45 -29.48
CA GLN A 445 -13.96 -2.57 -29.55
C GLN A 445 -15.04 -2.97 -28.55
N SER A 446 -15.30 -4.26 -28.40
CA SER A 446 -16.26 -4.80 -27.43
C SER A 446 -15.92 -4.47 -25.98
N GLN A 447 -14.64 -4.21 -25.66
CA GLN A 447 -14.19 -3.82 -24.32
C GLN A 447 -14.14 -2.30 -24.14
N ILE A 448 -13.62 -1.58 -25.14
CA ILE A 448 -13.44 -0.12 -25.05
C ILE A 448 -14.76 0.64 -24.96
N GLN A 449 -15.80 0.15 -25.64
CA GLN A 449 -17.13 0.76 -25.55
C GLN A 449 -17.67 0.77 -24.11
N ARG A 450 -17.22 -0.17 -23.28
CA ARG A 450 -17.58 -0.26 -21.86
C ARG A 450 -16.65 0.56 -20.98
N THR A 451 -15.34 0.44 -21.19
CA THR A 451 -14.32 1.09 -20.35
C THR A 451 -13.22 1.67 -21.24
N ARG A 452 -12.87 2.93 -21.03
CA ARG A 452 -11.78 3.64 -21.73
C ARG A 452 -10.39 3.17 -21.29
N PHE A 453 -10.07 1.90 -21.58
CA PHE A 453 -8.80 1.28 -21.25
C PHE A 453 -7.61 1.92 -21.98
N ASP A 454 -7.84 2.56 -23.12
CA ASP A 454 -6.88 3.40 -23.81
C ASP A 454 -6.41 4.57 -22.93
N ILE A 455 -7.33 5.25 -22.25
CA ILE A 455 -7.01 6.33 -21.32
C ILE A 455 -6.30 5.74 -20.09
N ALA A 456 -6.88 4.71 -19.48
CA ALA A 456 -6.36 4.12 -18.24
C ALA A 456 -4.93 3.59 -18.41
N ALA A 457 -4.65 2.86 -19.49
CA ALA A 457 -3.32 2.32 -19.78
C ALA A 457 -2.28 3.42 -20.05
N LYS A 458 -2.66 4.50 -20.75
CA LYS A 458 -1.78 5.65 -20.96
C LYS A 458 -1.47 6.36 -19.66
N SER A 459 -2.50 6.69 -18.88
CA SER A 459 -2.36 7.37 -17.60
C SER A 459 -1.51 6.57 -16.62
N LEU A 460 -1.69 5.25 -16.56
CA LEU A 460 -0.87 4.40 -15.71
C LEU A 460 0.60 4.40 -16.14
N ALA A 461 0.89 4.33 -17.44
CA ALA A 461 2.26 4.39 -17.93
C ALA A 461 2.95 5.74 -17.62
N GLN A 462 2.20 6.85 -17.70
CA GLN A 462 2.69 8.18 -17.31
C GLN A 462 2.89 8.29 -15.80
N LEU A 463 1.93 7.80 -15.01
CA LEU A 463 2.03 7.78 -13.55
C LEU A 463 3.29 7.05 -13.12
N ARG A 464 3.54 5.85 -13.64
CA ARG A 464 4.77 5.08 -13.38
C ARG A 464 6.02 5.88 -13.70
N ALA A 465 6.07 6.56 -14.85
CA ALA A 465 7.19 7.41 -15.23
C ALA A 465 7.43 8.59 -14.27
N CYS A 466 6.38 9.07 -13.60
CA CYS A 466 6.48 10.16 -12.62
C CYS A 466 6.81 9.69 -11.20
N VAL A 467 6.41 8.48 -10.80
CA VAL A 467 6.51 8.02 -9.41
C VAL A 467 7.70 7.10 -9.15
N VAL A 468 8.30 6.49 -10.17
CA VAL A 468 9.55 5.73 -10.01
C VAL A 468 10.69 6.73 -9.74
N PRO A 469 11.37 6.67 -8.58
CA PRO A 469 12.39 7.65 -8.21
C PRO A 469 13.57 7.63 -9.19
N GLU A 470 14.03 8.81 -9.61
CA GLU A 470 15.20 8.94 -10.49
C GLU A 470 16.46 8.28 -9.89
N GLN A 471 16.59 8.33 -8.57
CA GLN A 471 17.70 7.73 -7.81
C GLN A 471 17.68 6.21 -7.88
N ALA A 472 16.51 5.59 -8.07
CA ALA A 472 16.39 4.15 -8.30
C ALA A 472 16.92 3.74 -9.69
N LEU A 473 16.98 4.68 -10.65
CA LEU A 473 17.31 4.42 -12.05
C LEU A 473 18.80 4.65 -12.36
N VAL A 474 19.46 5.58 -11.67
CA VAL A 474 20.88 5.94 -11.95
C VAL A 474 21.77 6.10 -10.71
N GLY A 475 21.24 5.86 -9.51
CA GLY A 475 21.97 6.08 -8.26
C GLY A 475 22.08 7.56 -7.86
N TYR A 476 22.43 7.80 -6.59
CA TYR A 476 22.56 9.16 -6.05
C TYR A 476 23.76 9.90 -6.66
N GLY A 477 23.53 11.14 -7.14
CA GLY A 477 24.58 12.01 -7.69
C GLY A 477 24.83 11.85 -9.20
N ALA A 478 24.16 10.89 -9.85
CA ALA A 478 24.19 10.76 -11.29
C ALA A 478 23.25 11.75 -11.99
N LYS A 479 23.54 12.05 -13.26
CA LYS A 479 22.69 12.92 -14.09
C LYS A 479 21.43 12.18 -14.51
N ALA A 480 20.27 12.81 -14.32
CA ALA A 480 18.96 12.30 -14.75
C ALA A 480 19.00 11.68 -16.15
N PRO A 481 18.67 10.38 -16.30
CA PRO A 481 18.59 9.76 -17.61
C PRO A 481 17.33 10.28 -18.32
N LYS A 482 17.42 10.59 -19.62
CA LYS A 482 16.27 11.00 -20.44
C LYS A 482 15.44 9.76 -20.85
N LEU A 483 14.76 9.12 -19.90
CA LEU A 483 14.08 7.83 -20.10
C LEU A 483 12.68 7.92 -20.76
N GLY A 484 12.32 9.05 -21.37
CA GLY A 484 11.02 9.20 -22.03
C GLY A 484 9.86 9.51 -21.06
N LYS A 485 8.62 9.27 -21.51
CA LYS A 485 7.38 9.72 -20.83
C LYS A 485 6.54 8.60 -20.22
N TYR A 486 6.90 7.34 -20.47
CA TYR A 486 6.04 6.20 -20.18
C TYR A 486 6.86 5.01 -19.72
N PHE A 487 6.46 4.41 -18.58
CA PHE A 487 7.06 3.20 -18.03
C PHE A 487 6.06 2.04 -17.94
N GLU A 488 6.57 0.82 -18.13
CA GLU A 488 5.96 -0.43 -17.69
C GLU A 488 6.86 -1.07 -16.63
N LEU A 489 6.28 -1.61 -15.57
CA LEU A 489 7.01 -2.16 -14.42
C LEU A 489 6.91 -3.68 -14.39
N PHE A 490 8.01 -4.34 -14.01
CA PHE A 490 8.08 -5.79 -13.94
C PHE A 490 8.85 -6.26 -12.69
N LYS A 491 8.43 -7.39 -12.14
CA LYS A 491 9.29 -8.21 -11.26
C LYS A 491 9.85 -9.37 -12.05
N VAL A 492 11.14 -9.33 -12.34
CA VAL A 492 11.86 -10.41 -13.00
C VAL A 492 12.44 -11.33 -11.92
N THR A 493 12.14 -12.62 -12.04
CA THR A 493 12.62 -13.71 -11.16
C THR A 493 13.22 -14.84 -11.96
#